data_AF-A0A821WM45-F1
#
_entry.id   AF-A0A821WM45-F1
#
_cell.length_a   1.000
_cell.length_b   1.000
_cell.length_c   1.000
_cell.angle_alpha   90.00
_cell.angle_beta   90.00
_cell.angle_gamma   90.00
#
_symmetry.space_group_name_H-M   'P 1'
#
loop_
_entity.id
_entity.type
_entity.pdbx_description
1 polymer ?
#
loop_
_entity_poly.entity_id
_entity_poly.type
_entity_poly.pdbx_seq_one_letter_code
_entity_poly.pdbx_strand_id
1 'polypeptide(L)'
;MGAAARQQMNRDVIVLRRIILIVTILLVLGVPGPIFIIMRFINGRLHPLAYRITWLTGLTGILFLSIALCIITPQMKTILMTMTVRRIRVAALTTGYRF
;
A
#
# COMPACT_ATOMS: atom_id res chain seq x y z
N MET A 1 -5.50 -3.80 -35.47
CA MET A 1 -4.89 -3.37 -34.19
C MET A 1 -4.09 -4.53 -33.62
N GLY A 2 -2.75 -4.42 -33.67
CA GLY A 2 -1.83 -5.53 -33.40
C GLY A 2 -1.78 -5.98 -31.93
N ALA A 3 -1.42 -7.24 -31.70
CA ALA A 3 -1.35 -7.87 -30.37
C ALA A 3 -0.51 -7.08 -29.35
N ALA A 4 0.50 -6.34 -29.81
CA ALA A 4 1.33 -5.45 -28.97
C ALA A 4 0.52 -4.30 -28.34
N ALA A 5 -0.43 -3.70 -29.08
CA ALA A 5 -1.27 -2.62 -28.55
C ALA A 5 -2.23 -3.11 -27.44
N ARG A 6 -2.73 -4.35 -27.57
CA ARG A 6 -3.57 -4.97 -26.54
C ARG A 6 -2.80 -5.26 -25.25
N GLN A 7 -1.53 -5.65 -25.35
CA GLN A 7 -0.66 -5.86 -24.18
C GLN A 7 -0.30 -4.56 -23.46
N GLN A 8 -0.11 -3.46 -24.19
CA GLN A 8 0.09 -2.13 -23.61
C GLN A 8 -1.15 -1.70 -22.81
N MET A 9 -2.33 -1.79 -23.44
CA MET A 9 -3.61 -1.39 -22.85
C MET A 9 -3.92 -2.15 -21.55
N ASN A 10 -3.64 -3.46 -21.50
CA ASN A 10 -3.83 -4.25 -20.28
C ASN A 10 -2.90 -3.80 -19.14
N ARG A 11 -1.65 -3.41 -19.44
CA ARG A 11 -0.73 -2.89 -18.42
C ARG A 11 -1.22 -1.55 -17.87
N ASP A 12 -1.70 -0.67 -18.73
CA ASP A 12 -2.20 0.64 -18.34
C ASP A 12 -3.45 0.53 -17.47
N VAL A 13 -4.38 -0.36 -17.81
CA VAL A 13 -5.58 -0.63 -17.00
C VAL A 13 -5.22 -1.16 -15.60
N ILE A 14 -4.19 -2.02 -15.49
CA ILE A 14 -3.71 -2.50 -14.19
C ILE A 14 -3.14 -1.34 -13.36
N VAL A 15 -2.32 -0.47 -13.98
CA VAL A 15 -1.76 0.71 -13.30
C VAL A 15 -2.88 1.67 -12.87
N LEU A 16 -3.85 1.93 -13.74
CA LEU A 16 -4.99 2.81 -13.45
C LEU A 16 -5.80 2.28 -12.26
N ARG A 17 -6.13 0.99 -12.25
CA ARG A 17 -6.85 0.34 -11.15
C ARG A 17 -6.12 0.50 -9.81
N ARG A 18 -4.78 0.43 -9.83
CA ARG A 18 -3.93 0.62 -8.64
C ARG A 18 -3.96 2.06 -8.13
N ILE A 19 -3.86 3.03 -9.04
CA ILE A 19 -3.97 4.45 -8.70
C ILE A 19 -5.34 4.73 -8.07
N ILE A 20 -6.42 4.24 -8.69
CA ILE A 20 -7.78 4.42 -8.17
C ILE A 20 -7.91 3.82 -6.77
N LEU A 21 -7.33 2.64 -6.51
CA LEU A 21 -7.36 1.99 -5.21
C LEU A 21 -6.61 2.82 -4.15
N ILE A 22 -5.40 3.30 -4.47
CA ILE A 22 -4.60 4.15 -3.58
C ILE A 22 -5.33 5.46 -3.28
N VAL A 23 -5.89 6.12 -4.30
CA VAL A 23 -6.65 7.37 -4.15
C VAL A 23 -7.89 7.14 -3.28
N THR A 24 -8.63 6.04 -3.49
CA THR A 24 -9.81 5.71 -2.67
C THR A 24 -9.43 5.51 -1.21
N ILE A 25 -8.34 4.77 -0.94
CA ILE A 25 -7.82 4.56 0.42
C ILE A 25 -7.45 5.90 1.07
N LEU A 26 -6.71 6.75 0.34
CA LEU A 26 -6.30 8.08 0.82
C LEU A 26 -7.51 8.98 1.12
N LEU A 27 -8.56 8.94 0.28
CA LEU A 27 -9.77 9.72 0.53
C LEU A 27 -10.48 9.22 1.79
N VAL A 28 -10.72 7.92 1.93
CA VAL A 28 -11.42 7.35 3.09
C VAL A 28 -10.67 7.64 4.40
N LEU A 29 -9.35 7.50 4.40
CA LEU A 29 -8.52 7.74 5.59
C LEU A 29 -8.21 9.22 5.83
N GLY A 30 -8.22 10.03 4.78
CA GLY A 30 -7.88 11.46 4.82
C GLY A 30 -9.06 12.34 5.23
N VAL A 31 -10.29 11.95 4.91
CA VAL A 31 -11.53 12.71 5.21
C VAL A 31 -11.78 13.01 6.71
N PRO A 32 -11.49 12.11 7.66
CA PRO A 32 -11.69 12.38 9.08
C PRO A 32 -10.93 13.61 9.61
N GLY A 33 -9.73 13.87 9.09
CA GLY A 33 -8.88 14.98 9.54
C GLY A 33 -9.52 16.35 9.29
N PRO A 34 -9.86 16.71 8.04
CA PRO A 34 -10.60 17.92 7.71
C PRO A 34 -11.91 18.06 8.49
N ILE A 35 -12.67 16.98 8.69
CA ILE A 35 -13.90 17.00 9.49
C ILE A 35 -13.62 17.46 10.92
N PHE A 36 -12.58 16.93 11.57
CA PHE A 36 -12.20 17.37 12.92
C PHE A 36 -11.72 18.83 12.97
N ILE A 37 -11.03 19.30 11.92
CA ILE A 37 -10.63 20.72 11.80
C ILE A 37 -11.86 21.62 11.68
N ILE A 38 -12.82 21.25 10.83
CA ILE A 38 -14.08 22.00 10.68
C ILE A 38 -14.86 22.02 12.00
N MET A 39 -14.96 20.89 12.70
CA MET A 39 -15.57 20.81 14.03
C MET A 39 -14.88 21.73 15.04
N ARG A 40 -13.54 21.87 14.99
CA ARG A 40 -12.80 22.81 15.83
C ARG A 40 -13.22 24.25 15.58
N PHE A 41 -13.33 24.62 14.32
CA PHE A 41 -13.68 25.98 13.90
C PHE A 41 -15.10 26.34 14.32
N ILE A 42 -16.05 25.40 14.23
CA ILE A 42 -17.46 25.64 14.59
C ILE A 42 -17.64 25.68 16.11
N ASN A 43 -17.12 24.70 16.84
CA ASN A 43 -17.42 24.55 18.27
C ASN A 43 -16.45 25.33 19.18
N GLY A 44 -15.35 25.86 18.65
CA GLY A 44 -14.31 26.57 19.42
C GLY A 44 -13.57 25.70 20.45
N ARG A 45 -13.96 24.44 20.64
CA ARG A 45 -13.36 23.48 21.57
C ARG A 45 -13.10 22.17 20.85
N LEU A 46 -11.87 21.66 20.97
CA LEU A 46 -11.52 20.34 20.49
C LEU A 46 -11.65 19.35 21.65
N HIS A 47 -12.52 18.34 21.51
CA HIS A 47 -12.58 17.28 22.51
C HIS A 47 -11.23 16.54 22.51
N PRO A 48 -10.59 16.26 23.67
CA PRO A 48 -9.32 15.54 23.71
C PRO A 48 -9.37 14.15 23.05
N LEU A 49 -10.57 13.56 22.96
CA LEU A 49 -10.82 12.33 22.20
C LEU A 49 -10.59 12.50 20.69
N ALA A 50 -10.96 13.65 20.11
CA ALA A 50 -10.80 13.90 18.69
C ALA A 50 -9.33 13.85 18.26
N TYR A 51 -8.43 14.34 19.12
CA TYR A 51 -6.99 14.26 18.89
C TYR A 51 -6.51 12.80 18.86
N ARG A 52 -6.94 11.98 19.83
CA ARG A 52 -6.57 10.55 19.88
C ARG A 52 -7.11 9.78 18.68
N ILE A 53 -8.34 10.05 18.27
CA ILE A 53 -8.96 9.44 17.09
C ILE A 53 -8.17 9.84 15.84
N THR A 54 -7.84 11.12 15.68
CA THR A 54 -7.06 11.60 14.52
C THR A 54 -5.71 10.91 14.43
N TRP A 55 -4.98 10.76 15.54
CA TRP A 55 -3.71 10.04 15.57
C TRP A 55 -3.86 8.55 15.26
N LEU A 56 -4.87 7.88 15.80
CA LEU A 56 -5.17 6.48 15.49
C LEU A 56 -5.53 6.29 14.01
N THR A 57 -6.32 7.19 13.43
CA THR A 57 -6.68 7.16 12.00
C THR A 57 -5.46 7.41 11.11
N GLY A 58 -4.57 8.33 11.50
CA GLY A 58 -3.31 8.56 10.80
C GLY A 58 -2.39 7.34 10.80
N LEU A 59 -2.22 6.70 11.96
CA LEU A 59 -1.38 5.51 12.10
C LEU A 59 -1.92 4.31 11.33
N THR A 60 -3.22 4.03 11.48
CA THR A 60 -3.89 2.97 10.73
C THR A 60 -3.82 3.24 9.24
N GLY A 61 -3.97 4.51 8.82
CA GLY A 61 -3.87 4.88 7.42
C GLY A 61 -2.49 4.64 6.80
N ILE A 62 -1.41 5.00 7.51
CA ILE A 62 -0.03 4.70 7.08
C ILE A 62 0.18 3.19 6.94
N LEU A 63 -0.35 2.42 7.88
CA LEU A 63 -0.22 0.96 7.90
C LEU A 63 -0.95 0.32 6.71
N PHE A 64 -2.19 0.74 6.44
CA PHE A 64 -2.95 0.30 5.26
C PHE A 64 -2.29 0.72 3.94
N LEU A 65 -1.76 1.94 3.86
CA LEU A 65 -1.06 2.43 2.67
C LEU A 65 0.20 1.60 2.39
N SER A 66 0.96 1.26 3.44
CA SER A 66 2.15 0.41 3.34
C SER A 66 1.82 -0.99 2.83
N ILE A 67 0.76 -1.62 3.37
CA ILE A 67 0.29 -2.93 2.90
C ILE A 67 -0.20 -2.84 1.44
N ALA A 68 -1.00 -1.82 1.12
CA ALA A 68 -1.51 -1.62 -0.23
C ALA A 68 -0.37 -1.44 -1.24
N LEU A 69 0.63 -0.63 -0.93
CA LEU A 69 1.82 -0.45 -1.75
C LEU A 69 2.60 -1.75 -1.93
N CYS A 70 2.73 -2.57 -0.89
CA CYS A 70 3.39 -3.87 -0.97
C CYS A 70 2.66 -4.83 -1.94
N ILE A 71 1.33 -4.88 -1.90
CA ILE A 71 0.51 -5.71 -2.79
C ILE A 71 0.52 -5.17 -4.23
N ILE A 72 0.48 -3.86 -4.37
CA ILE A 72 0.33 -3.16 -5.65
C ILE A 72 1.65 -3.11 -6.42
N THR A 73 2.79 -3.00 -5.76
CA THR A 73 4.08 -2.77 -6.43
C THR A 73 4.61 -4.08 -7.03
N PRO A 74 4.61 -4.25 -8.37
CA PRO A 74 5.02 -5.50 -9.01
C PRO A 74 6.51 -5.77 -8.80
N GLN A 75 7.31 -4.72 -8.64
CA GLN A 75 8.73 -4.81 -8.34
C GLN A 75 8.98 -5.50 -6.98
N MET A 76 8.12 -5.27 -5.98
CA MET A 76 8.23 -5.98 -4.70
C MET A 76 7.96 -7.47 -4.86
N LYS A 77 7.00 -7.86 -5.71
CA LYS A 77 6.76 -9.28 -6.02
C LYS A 77 7.99 -9.92 -6.66
N THR A 78 8.65 -9.23 -7.59
CA THR A 78 9.89 -9.70 -8.22
C THR A 78 11.04 -9.83 -7.22
N ILE A 79 11.20 -8.85 -6.32
CA ILE A 79 12.23 -8.87 -5.27
C ILE A 79 11.98 -10.02 -4.29
N LEU A 80 10.74 -10.18 -3.80
CA LEU A 80 10.35 -11.26 -2.89
C LEU A 80 10.61 -12.64 -3.53
N MET A 81 10.19 -12.83 -4.77
CA MET A 81 10.40 -14.09 -5.48
C MET A 81 11.90 -14.38 -5.66
N THR A 82 12.69 -13.35 -5.99
CA THR A 82 14.16 -13.47 -6.10
C THR A 82 14.82 -13.81 -4.77
N MET A 83 14.36 -13.20 -3.66
CA MET A 83 14.86 -13.49 -2.32
C MET A 83 14.55 -14.93 -1.89
N THR A 84 13.34 -15.43 -2.14
CA THR A 84 12.96 -16.81 -1.82
C THR A 84 13.80 -17.81 -2.62
N VAL A 85 14.00 -17.58 -3.91
CA VAL A 85 14.85 -18.43 -4.76
C VAL A 85 16.31 -18.42 -4.28
N ARG A 86 16.85 -17.25 -3.87
CA ARG A 86 18.19 -17.17 -3.29
C ARG A 86 18.30 -17.97 -2.00
N ARG A 87 17.32 -17.89 -1.10
CA ARG A 87 17.33 -18.67 0.15
C ARG A 87 17.30 -20.18 -0.11
N ILE A 88 16.50 -20.64 -1.07
CA ILE A 88 16.43 -22.07 -1.45
C ILE A 88 17.76 -22.54 -2.03
N ARG A 89 18.38 -21.77 -2.94
CA ARG A 89 19.70 -22.11 -3.50
C ARG A 89 20.79 -22.18 -2.43
N VAL A 90 20.83 -21.22 -1.51
CA VAL A 90 21.82 -21.21 -0.43
C VAL A 90 21.62 -22.42 0.49
N ALA A 91 20.39 -22.76 0.86
CA ALA A 91 20.09 -23.92 1.68
C ALA A 91 20.47 -25.25 1.02
N ALA A 92 20.28 -25.38 -0.29
CA ALA A 92 20.66 -26.56 -1.06
C ALA A 92 22.20 -26.73 -1.14
N LEU A 93 22.95 -25.63 -1.24
CA LEU A 93 24.42 -25.68 -1.27
C LEU A 93 25.02 -26.05 0.10
N THR A 94 24.41 -25.63 1.22
CA THR A 94 24.90 -26.03 2.56
C THR A 94 24.53 -27.46 2.96
N THR A 95 23.48 -28.06 2.38
CA THR A 95 23.12 -29.47 2.65
C THR A 95 23.75 -30.46 1.67
N GLY A 96 24.18 -30.02 0.48
CA GLY A 96 24.84 -30.86 -0.53
C GLY A 96 26.33 -31.18 -0.29
N TYR A 97 26.97 -30.59 0.73
CA TYR A 97 28.39 -30.81 1.08
C TYR A 97 28.57 -31.69 2.33
N ARG A 98 27.66 -32.63 2.56
CA ARG A 98 27.77 -33.65 3.62
C ARG A 98 27.71 -35.06 3.03
N PHE A 99 28.66 -35.41 2.16
CA PHE A 99 29.11 -36.78 1.91
C PHE A 99 30.57 -36.75 1.49
#